data_AF-A0A6P6B9N8-F1
#
_entry.id   AF-A0A6P6B9N8-F1
#
_cell.length_a   1.000
_cell.length_b   1.000
_cell.length_c   1.000
_cell.angle_alpha   90.00
_cell.angle_beta   90.00
_cell.angle_gamma   90.00
#
_symmetry.space_group_name_H-M   'P 1'
#
loop_
_entity.id
_entity.type
_entity.pdbx_description
1 polymer ?
#
loop_
_entity_poly.entity_id
_entity_poly.type
_entity_poly.pdbx_seq_one_letter_code
_entity_poly.pdbx_strand_id
1 'polypeptide(L)'
;MTATLSFSTSLQRFRVLTVAVLVRSTFRMLASVSHDQNHKEPHLKGLSIDVFKAAVAVLPNRFTYKLVPFHGTCDQLVEKVALKTFHAALGGIVITAERSHHVEFSQPYAELQLVMVVKKKTNELKDILWFMSPFTREMWLIMSAMTIFTGFAICLIEHRDRNEMPSRQVGAVICFPVAFLLNEHSKNMIIHTYLHQLHK
;
A
#
# COMPACT_ATOMS: atom_id res chain seq x y z
N MET A 1 -49.41 58.46 4.58
CA MET A 1 -48.63 57.67 5.57
C MET A 1 -47.52 56.96 4.83
N THR A 2 -46.32 57.49 5.02
CA THR A 2 -45.05 57.12 4.38
C THR A 2 -44.36 56.07 5.24
N ALA A 3 -43.81 55.01 4.63
CA ALA A 3 -42.80 54.19 5.26
C ALA A 3 -41.84 53.66 4.18
N THR A 4 -40.82 54.47 3.92
CA THR A 4 -39.57 54.12 3.26
C THR A 4 -38.89 52.96 3.99
N LEU A 5 -38.78 51.79 3.36
CA LEU A 5 -37.88 50.73 3.79
C LEU A 5 -36.48 50.99 3.23
N SER A 6 -35.82 51.96 3.83
CA SER A 6 -34.40 52.24 3.62
C SER A 6 -33.55 51.29 4.47
N PHE A 7 -32.49 50.78 3.85
CA PHE A 7 -31.21 50.54 4.52
C PHE A 7 -31.11 49.31 5.45
N SER A 8 -31.00 48.12 4.85
CA SER A 8 -30.25 47.02 5.48
C SER A 8 -29.40 46.24 4.46
N THR A 9 -28.77 46.97 3.55
CA THR A 9 -27.46 46.58 2.99
C THR A 9 -26.39 47.15 3.91
N SER A 10 -26.46 46.78 5.19
CA SER A 10 -25.44 47.12 6.17
C SER A 10 -24.17 46.36 5.81
N LEU A 11 -23.26 47.06 5.13
CA LEU A 11 -21.82 46.85 5.13
C LEU A 11 -21.40 45.38 5.15
N GLN A 12 -21.34 44.78 3.98
CA GLN A 12 -20.51 43.61 3.72
C GLN A 12 -19.05 44.04 3.96
N ARG A 13 -18.67 44.09 5.24
CA ARG A 13 -17.33 44.37 5.73
C ARG A 13 -16.47 43.31 5.08
N PHE A 14 -15.67 43.68 4.08
CA PHE A 14 -14.71 42.79 3.42
C PHE A 14 -13.71 42.30 4.49
N ARG A 15 -14.10 41.29 5.27
CA ARG A 15 -13.23 40.61 6.22
C ARG A 15 -12.45 39.59 5.40
N VAL A 16 -11.14 39.79 5.34
CA VAL A 16 -10.24 38.78 4.79
C VAL A 16 -10.25 37.58 5.74
N LEU A 17 -10.70 36.42 5.26
CA LEU A 17 -10.69 35.20 6.06
C LEU A 17 -9.26 34.67 6.14
N THR A 18 -8.68 34.73 7.33
CA THR A 18 -7.39 34.08 7.61
C THR A 18 -7.61 32.59 7.81
N VAL A 19 -7.06 31.80 6.89
CA VAL A 19 -7.14 30.34 6.90
C VAL A 19 -5.75 29.79 7.17
N ALA A 20 -5.58 29.10 8.29
CA ALA A 20 -4.31 28.51 8.66
C ALA A 20 -4.11 27.16 7.96
N VAL A 21 -2.90 26.87 7.51
CA VAL A 21 -2.56 25.62 6.84
C VAL A 21 -1.53 24.86 7.65
N LEU A 22 -1.86 23.64 8.07
CA LEU A 22 -0.97 22.77 8.83
C LEU A 22 0.15 22.23 7.92
N VAL A 23 1.36 22.77 8.04
CA VAL A 23 2.51 22.37 7.20
C VAL A 23 3.20 21.10 7.74
N ARG A 24 3.06 20.83 9.03
CA ARG A 24 3.70 19.70 9.72
C ARG A 24 2.74 18.52 9.88
N SER A 25 2.17 18.06 8.78
CA SER A 25 1.39 16.83 8.74
C SER A 25 2.32 15.62 8.66
N THR A 26 1.96 14.51 9.33
CA THR A 26 2.58 13.18 9.15
C THR A 26 2.60 12.77 7.66
N PHE A 27 1.66 13.31 6.88
CA PHE A 27 1.55 13.13 5.44
C PHE A 27 1.95 14.41 4.70
N ARG A 28 3.19 14.46 4.20
CA ARG A 28 3.70 15.59 3.40
C ARG A 28 2.87 15.88 2.14
N MET A 29 2.13 14.90 1.63
CA MET A 29 1.27 15.04 0.45
C MET A 29 0.05 15.95 0.69
N LEU A 30 -0.40 16.10 1.94
CA LEU A 30 -1.60 16.88 2.27
C LEU A 30 -1.33 18.39 2.29
N ALA A 31 -0.17 18.78 2.80
CA ALA A 31 0.31 20.15 2.74
C ALA A 31 1.84 20.13 2.84
N SER A 32 2.47 20.78 1.87
CA SER A 32 3.90 20.97 1.75
C SER A 32 4.16 22.45 1.48
N VAL A 33 5.19 22.99 2.12
CA VAL A 33 5.72 24.29 1.75
C VAL A 33 6.83 24.04 0.76
N SER A 34 6.61 24.44 -0.49
CA SER A 34 7.69 24.50 -1.47
C SER A 34 8.39 25.84 -1.27
N HIS A 35 9.66 25.79 -0.85
CA HIS A 35 10.49 26.97 -0.77
C HIS A 35 11.12 27.17 -2.15
N ASP A 36 10.43 27.94 -3.00
CA ASP A 36 11.00 28.34 -4.29
C ASP A 36 11.99 29.48 -4.02
N GLN A 37 13.25 29.31 -4.39
CA GLN A 37 14.33 30.26 -4.12
C GLN A 37 14.13 31.63 -4.82
N ASN A 38 13.12 31.75 -5.70
CA ASN A 38 12.84 32.94 -6.49
C ASN A 38 11.64 33.80 -6.02
N HIS A 39 10.79 33.32 -5.09
CA HIS A 39 9.63 34.09 -4.62
C HIS A 39 9.67 34.34 -3.11
N LYS A 40 9.49 35.61 -2.72
CA LYS A 40 9.50 36.10 -1.32
C LYS A 40 8.35 35.56 -0.46
N GLU A 41 7.37 34.87 -1.07
CA GLU A 41 6.23 34.29 -0.39
C GLU A 41 6.30 32.75 -0.41
N PRO A 42 6.07 32.07 0.73
CA PRO A 42 6.09 30.62 0.79
C PRO A 42 4.97 30.07 -0.11
N HIS A 43 5.32 29.28 -1.12
CA HIS A 43 4.33 28.65 -1.98
C HIS A 43 3.79 27.40 -1.27
N LEU A 44 2.60 27.52 -0.70
CA LEU A 44 1.89 26.38 -0.10
C LEU A 44 1.31 25.50 -1.22
N LYS A 45 1.68 24.21 -1.25
CA LYS A 45 1.16 23.18 -2.17
C LYS A 45 0.66 21.98 -1.39
N GLY A 46 -0.45 21.37 -1.79
CA GLY A 46 -0.91 20.13 -1.19
C GLY A 46 -2.38 19.87 -1.44
N LEU A 47 -2.78 18.61 -1.32
CA LEU A 47 -4.14 18.15 -1.63
C LEU A 47 -5.21 18.99 -0.92
N SER A 48 -5.03 19.29 0.37
CA SER A 48 -6.00 20.05 1.16
C SER A 48 -6.17 21.49 0.65
N ILE A 49 -5.12 22.08 0.10
CA ILE A 49 -5.14 23.45 -0.45
C ILE A 49 -5.85 23.46 -1.80
N ASP A 50 -5.59 22.45 -2.63
CA ASP A 50 -6.18 22.36 -3.96
C ASP A 50 -7.68 22.06 -3.88
N VAL A 51 -8.09 21.16 -2.99
CA VAL A 51 -9.51 20.90 -2.68
C VAL A 51 -10.20 22.17 -2.17
N PHE A 52 -9.56 22.92 -1.27
CA PHE A 52 -10.12 24.18 -0.76
C PHE A 52 -10.28 25.23 -1.87
N LYS A 53 -9.25 25.44 -2.70
CA LYS A 53 -9.31 26.38 -3.84
C LYS A 53 -10.41 25.98 -4.82
N ALA A 54 -10.54 24.70 -5.13
CA ALA A 54 -11.59 24.18 -6.00
C ALA A 54 -12.99 24.41 -5.40
N ALA A 55 -13.17 24.14 -4.10
CA ALA A 55 -14.42 24.41 -3.41
C ALA A 55 -14.81 25.90 -3.46
N VAL A 56 -13.87 26.79 -3.13
CA VAL A 56 -14.07 28.25 -3.18
C VAL A 56 -14.38 28.75 -4.59
N ALA A 57 -13.80 28.12 -5.62
CA ALA A 57 -14.08 28.49 -7.02
C ALA A 57 -15.52 28.20 -7.46
N VAL A 58 -16.18 27.20 -6.85
CA VAL A 58 -17.58 26.83 -7.16
C VAL A 58 -18.58 27.66 -6.35
N LEU A 59 -18.16 28.25 -5.22
CA LEU A 59 -19.03 29.04 -4.35
C LEU A 59 -19.49 30.34 -5.05
N PRO A 60 -20.80 30.68 -5.01
CA PRO A 60 -21.36 31.85 -5.69
C PRO A 60 -20.88 33.18 -5.11
N ASN A 61 -20.42 33.20 -3.86
CA ASN A 61 -19.87 34.39 -3.21
C ASN A 61 -18.35 34.32 -3.18
N ARG A 62 -17.70 35.23 -3.90
CA ARG A 62 -16.23 35.39 -3.85
C ARG A 62 -15.85 36.15 -2.58
N PHE A 63 -15.35 35.44 -1.58
CA PHE A 63 -14.76 36.05 -0.39
C PHE A 63 -13.23 36.08 -0.50
N THR A 64 -12.61 37.14 0.01
CA THR A 64 -11.16 37.27 0.08
C THR A 64 -10.64 36.42 1.23
N TYR A 65 -9.69 35.52 0.96
CA TYR A 65 -9.04 34.71 1.98
C TYR A 65 -7.51 34.83 1.90
N LYS A 66 -6.85 34.64 3.04
CA LYS A 66 -5.39 34.60 3.15
C LYS A 66 -4.98 33.27 3.77
N LEU A 67 -4.16 32.51 3.04
CA LEU A 67 -3.56 31.27 3.55
C LEU A 67 -2.32 31.61 4.38
N VAL A 68 -2.25 31.12 5.61
CA VAL A 68 -1.12 31.33 6.52
C VAL A 68 -0.52 29.98 6.91
N PRO A 69 0.76 29.71 6.64
CA PRO A 69 1.38 28.47 7.08
C PRO A 69 1.48 28.44 8.61
N PHE A 70 1.03 27.33 9.20
CA PHE A 70 1.11 27.08 10.63
C PHE A 70 2.12 25.96 10.91
N HIS A 71 3.11 26.27 11.73
CA HIS A 71 4.18 25.37 12.14
C HIS A 71 3.95 24.94 13.60
N GLY A 72 3.13 23.92 13.80
CA GLY A 72 2.79 23.40 15.12
C GLY A 72 2.12 22.04 15.06
N THR A 73 1.53 21.59 16.16
CA THR A 73 0.73 20.35 16.20
C THR A 73 -0.71 20.61 15.74
N CYS A 74 -1.40 19.54 15.38
CA CYS A 74 -2.82 19.61 15.03
C CYS A 74 -3.66 20.15 16.19
N ASP A 75 -3.37 19.74 17.44
CA ASP A 75 -4.10 20.20 18.63
C ASP A 75 -3.96 21.70 18.84
N GLN A 76 -2.73 22.23 18.72
CA GLN A 76 -2.47 23.66 18.80
C GLN A 76 -3.22 24.43 17.71
N LEU A 77 -3.31 23.88 16.49
CA LEU A 77 -4.04 24.51 15.40
C LEU A 77 -5.55 24.57 15.70
N VAL A 78 -6.12 23.47 16.18
CA VAL A 78 -7.53 23.40 16.57
C VAL A 78 -7.83 24.38 17.71
N GLU A 79 -6.96 24.46 18.71
CA GLU A 79 -7.06 25.43 19.79
C GLU A 79 -7.03 26.87 19.28
N LYS A 80 -6.14 27.21 18.35
CA LYS A 80 -6.08 28.56 17.75
C LYS A 80 -7.32 28.91 16.93
N VAL A 81 -7.98 27.93 16.32
CA VAL A 81 -9.28 28.12 15.66
C VAL A 81 -10.38 28.32 16.69
N ALA A 82 -10.41 27.53 17.76
CA ALA A 82 -11.38 27.69 18.86
C ALA A 82 -11.26 29.06 19.53
N LEU A 83 -10.03 29.57 19.71
CA LEU A 83 -9.71 30.92 20.20
C LEU A 83 -9.96 32.03 19.17
N LYS A 84 -10.52 31.71 18.00
CA LYS A 84 -10.83 32.65 16.90
C LYS A 84 -9.61 33.44 16.40
N THR A 85 -8.40 32.92 16.58
CA THR A 85 -7.17 33.50 16.03
C THR A 85 -7.12 33.31 14.51
N PHE A 86 -7.63 32.16 14.05
CA PHE A 86 -7.85 31.86 12.64
C PHE A 86 -9.33 31.59 12.40
N HIS A 87 -9.84 31.92 11.21
CA HIS A 87 -11.24 31.70 10.86
C HIS A 87 -11.49 30.26 10.43
N ALA A 88 -10.47 29.61 9.85
CA ALA A 88 -10.52 28.21 9.45
C ALA A 88 -9.11 27.61 9.47
N ALA A 89 -9.05 26.28 9.48
CA ALA A 89 -7.82 25.50 9.37
C ALA A 89 -7.93 24.47 8.23
N LEU A 90 -6.82 24.26 7.52
CA LEU A 90 -6.69 23.32 6.41
C LEU A 90 -5.48 22.41 6.64
N GLY A 91 -5.61 21.15 6.25
CA GLY A 91 -4.53 20.17 6.27
C GLY A 91 -5.03 18.77 6.57
N GLY A 92 -4.09 17.88 6.89
CA GLY A 92 -4.39 16.53 7.38
C GLY A 92 -4.84 16.53 8.83
N ILE A 93 -6.05 17.05 9.07
CA ILE A 93 -6.65 17.12 10.39
C ILE A 93 -7.56 15.90 10.56
N VAL A 94 -7.23 15.05 11.52
CA VAL A 94 -8.08 13.91 11.90
C VAL A 94 -9.23 14.42 12.74
N ILE A 95 -10.46 14.11 12.29
CA ILE A 95 -11.69 14.42 13.00
C ILE A 95 -11.84 13.41 14.13
N THR A 96 -11.85 13.90 15.37
CA THR A 96 -12.02 13.10 16.59
C THR A 96 -13.15 13.72 17.41
N ALA A 97 -13.91 12.90 18.15
CA ALA A 97 -15.02 13.35 18.99
C ALA A 97 -14.65 14.46 19.99
N GLU A 98 -13.45 14.39 20.58
CA GLU A 98 -12.94 15.40 21.50
C GLU A 98 -12.76 16.76 20.80
N ARG A 99 -12.24 16.76 19.57
CA ARG A 99 -12.00 17.99 18.81
C ARG A 99 -13.29 18.57 18.23
N SER A 100 -14.25 17.73 17.85
CA SER A 100 -15.55 18.19 17.32
C SER A 100 -16.41 18.93 18.35
N HIS A 101 -16.10 18.77 19.64
CA HIS A 101 -16.74 19.56 20.69
C HIS A 101 -16.23 21.02 20.72
N HIS A 102 -15.01 21.27 20.24
CA HIS A 102 -14.35 22.58 20.31
C HIS A 102 -14.45 23.37 19.01
N VAL A 103 -14.51 22.68 17.86
CA VAL A 103 -14.59 23.28 16.53
C VAL A 103 -15.53 22.49 15.63
N GLU A 104 -16.19 23.19 14.72
CA GLU A 104 -16.99 22.57 13.66
C GLU A 104 -16.08 22.12 12.51
N PHE A 105 -16.33 20.91 12.01
CA PHE A 105 -15.59 20.33 10.88
C PHE A 105 -16.45 20.28 9.62
N SER A 106 -15.81 20.41 8.45
CA SER A 106 -16.44 20.13 7.17
C SER A 106 -16.65 18.62 6.98
N GLN A 107 -17.41 18.25 5.95
CA GLN A 107 -17.46 16.85 5.49
C GLN A 107 -16.03 16.35 5.19
N PRO A 108 -15.65 15.14 5.64
CA PRO A 108 -14.35 14.57 5.34
C PRO A 108 -14.22 14.34 3.84
N TYR A 109 -13.13 14.82 3.25
CA TYR A 109 -12.80 14.63 1.83
C TYR A 109 -11.81 13.48 1.61
N ALA A 110 -11.24 12.95 2.69
CA ALA A 110 -10.33 11.81 2.69
C ALA A 110 -10.71 10.89 3.85
N GLU A 111 -10.96 9.63 3.53
CA GLU A 111 -11.25 8.61 4.52
C GLU A 111 -9.94 7.99 5.04
N LEU A 112 -9.83 7.88 6.36
CA LEU A 112 -8.74 7.18 7.00
C LEU A 112 -9.03 5.69 6.98
N GLN A 113 -8.51 4.98 5.99
CA GLN A 113 -8.58 3.53 5.97
C GLN A 113 -7.44 2.95 6.81
N LEU A 114 -7.78 2.19 7.86
CA LEU A 114 -6.80 1.44 8.63
C LEU A 114 -6.37 0.22 7.81
N VAL A 115 -5.13 0.21 7.35
CA VAL A 115 -4.56 -0.93 6.59
C VAL A 115 -3.48 -1.60 7.44
N MET A 116 -3.63 -2.91 7.65
CA MET A 116 -2.60 -3.71 8.32
C MET A 116 -1.49 -4.03 7.33
N VAL A 117 -0.34 -3.37 7.48
CA VAL A 117 0.87 -3.69 6.70
C VAL A 117 1.67 -4.77 7.43
N VAL A 118 1.64 -5.98 6.91
CA VAL A 118 2.46 -7.08 7.43
C VAL A 118 3.73 -7.19 6.58
N LYS A 119 4.89 -7.10 7.22
CA LYS A 119 6.17 -7.39 6.55
C LYS A 119 6.18 -8.87 6.18
N LYS A 120 6.17 -9.18 4.87
CA LYS A 120 6.41 -10.54 4.39
C LYS A 120 7.82 -10.95 4.84
N LYS A 121 7.91 -11.92 5.76
CA LYS A 121 9.18 -12.59 6.03
C LYS A 121 9.45 -13.51 4.85
N THR A 122 10.36 -13.12 3.97
CA THR A 122 10.86 -14.01 2.92
C THR A 122 11.80 -15.01 3.57
N ASN A 123 11.38 -16.26 3.59
CA ASN A 123 12.26 -17.37 3.93
C ASN A 123 12.59 -18.03 2.60
N GLU A 124 13.70 -17.64 1.97
CA GLU A 124 14.10 -18.12 0.64
C GLU A 124 14.05 -19.66 0.55
N LEU A 125 14.46 -20.36 1.61
CA LEU A 125 14.38 -21.81 1.70
C LEU A 125 12.95 -22.35 1.69
N LYS A 126 12.01 -21.69 2.38
CA LYS A 126 10.60 -22.10 2.43
C LYS A 126 9.88 -21.79 1.11
N ASP A 127 10.27 -20.71 0.44
CA ASP A 127 9.74 -20.36 -0.88
C ASP A 127 10.26 -21.29 -1.97
N ILE A 128 11.49 -21.83 -1.85
CA ILE A 128 12.01 -22.88 -2.76
C ILE A 128 11.41 -24.25 -2.44
N LEU A 129 11.30 -24.60 -1.16
CA LEU A 129 10.73 -25.87 -0.68
C LEU A 129 9.20 -25.83 -0.53
N TRP A 130 8.52 -24.89 -1.18
CA TRP A 130 7.06 -24.78 -1.12
C TRP A 130 6.36 -26.06 -1.59
N PHE A 131 6.96 -26.76 -2.57
CA PHE A 131 6.48 -28.04 -3.10
C PHE A 131 6.64 -29.22 -2.12
N MET A 132 7.51 -29.10 -1.11
CA MET A 132 7.64 -30.09 -0.03
C MET A 132 6.60 -29.88 1.08
N SER A 133 5.96 -28.70 1.13
CA SER A 133 4.93 -28.38 2.11
C SER A 133 3.68 -29.28 2.13
N PRO A 134 3.15 -29.80 1.01
CA PRO A 134 1.94 -30.64 1.02
C PRO A 134 2.19 -32.06 1.54
N PHE A 135 3.44 -32.52 1.62
CA PHE A 135 3.78 -33.89 2.02
C PHE A 135 4.44 -33.90 3.41
N THR A 136 3.82 -34.60 4.35
CA THR A 136 4.37 -34.82 5.69
C THR A 136 5.64 -35.68 5.61
N ARG A 137 6.55 -35.55 6.58
CA ARG A 137 7.78 -36.39 6.67
C ARG A 137 7.49 -37.89 6.56
N GLU A 138 6.41 -38.34 7.20
CA GLU A 138 5.92 -39.72 7.11
C GLU A 138 5.60 -40.15 5.67
N MET A 139 4.95 -39.27 4.89
CA MET A 139 4.61 -39.55 3.49
C MET A 139 5.88 -39.64 2.63
N TRP A 140 6.87 -38.79 2.88
CA TRP A 140 8.18 -38.89 2.21
C TRP A 140 8.89 -40.21 2.52
N LEU A 141 8.85 -40.66 3.76
CA LEU A 141 9.43 -41.95 4.16
C LEU A 141 8.71 -43.12 3.50
N ILE A 142 7.37 -43.10 3.46
CA ILE A 142 6.58 -44.15 2.80
C ILE A 142 6.84 -44.16 1.30
N MET A 143 6.86 -43.00 0.63
CA MET A 143 7.16 -42.90 -0.81
C MET A 143 8.56 -43.43 -1.13
N SER A 144 9.56 -43.08 -0.31
CA SER A 144 10.92 -43.60 -0.45
C SER A 144 10.97 -45.11 -0.25
N ALA A 145 10.35 -45.62 0.83
CA ALA A 145 10.32 -47.04 1.15
C ALA A 145 9.62 -47.88 0.07
N MET A 146 8.48 -47.41 -0.45
CA MET A 146 7.73 -48.09 -1.52
C MET A 146 8.51 -48.10 -2.83
N THR A 147 9.22 -47.02 -3.14
CA THR A 147 10.09 -46.94 -4.33
C THR A 147 11.23 -47.94 -4.24
N ILE A 148 11.91 -48.00 -3.08
CA ILE A 148 13.02 -48.95 -2.84
C ILE A 148 12.51 -50.39 -2.89
N PHE A 149 11.38 -50.68 -2.23
CA PHE A 149 10.79 -52.02 -2.21
C PHE A 149 10.41 -52.49 -3.61
N THR A 150 9.78 -51.62 -4.42
CA THR A 150 9.42 -51.93 -5.80
C THR A 150 10.67 -52.18 -6.66
N GLY A 151 11.71 -51.35 -6.52
CA GLY A 151 12.99 -51.55 -7.20
C GLY A 151 13.67 -52.87 -6.82
N PHE A 152 13.62 -53.24 -5.53
CA PHE A 152 14.15 -54.51 -5.04
C PHE A 152 13.36 -55.71 -5.57
N ALA A 153 12.03 -55.65 -5.57
CA ALA A 153 11.18 -56.71 -6.11
C ALA A 153 11.44 -56.96 -7.61
N ILE A 154 11.56 -55.88 -8.40
CA ILE A 154 11.92 -55.96 -9.82
C ILE A 154 13.31 -56.60 -9.99
N CYS A 155 14.30 -56.16 -9.20
CA CYS A 155 15.65 -56.72 -9.23
C CYS A 155 15.67 -58.23 -8.92
N LEU A 156 14.90 -58.68 -7.92
CA LEU A 156 14.80 -60.11 -7.58
C LEU A 156 14.15 -60.94 -8.68
N ILE A 157 13.09 -60.43 -9.31
CA ILE A 157 12.40 -61.12 -10.41
C ILE A 157 13.34 -61.27 -11.60
N GLU A 158 14.07 -60.20 -11.94
CA GLU A 158 15.01 -60.20 -13.07
C GLU A 158 16.25 -61.07 -12.80
N HIS A 159 16.73 -61.12 -11.55
CA HIS A 159 17.87 -61.96 -11.17
C HIS A 159 17.56 -63.47 -11.25
N ARG A 160 16.28 -63.85 -11.08
CA ARG A 160 15.87 -65.26 -11.15
C ARG A 160 15.82 -65.80 -12.58
N ASP A 161 15.67 -64.93 -13.57
CA ASP A 161 15.50 -65.29 -14.98
C ASP A 161 16.80 -65.13 -15.81
N ARG A 162 17.86 -64.54 -15.23
CA ARG A 162 19.12 -64.28 -15.94
C ARG A 162 20.35 -64.60 -15.08
N ASN A 163 21.02 -65.72 -15.37
CA ASN A 163 22.33 -66.07 -14.81
C ASN A 163 23.50 -65.30 -15.48
N GLU A 164 23.23 -64.14 -16.09
CA GLU A 164 24.18 -63.36 -16.90
C GLU A 164 24.00 -61.87 -16.59
N MET A 165 24.92 -61.31 -15.81
CA MET A 165 24.93 -59.92 -15.39
C MET A 165 24.83 -58.95 -16.59
N PRO A 166 23.97 -57.92 -16.49
CA PRO A 166 24.51 -56.59 -16.59
C PRO A 166 23.84 -55.68 -15.55
N SER A 167 24.55 -55.40 -14.47
CA SER A 167 24.21 -54.42 -13.42
C SER A 167 23.84 -53.01 -13.95
N ARG A 168 24.07 -52.74 -15.24
CA ARG A 168 23.66 -51.53 -15.97
C ARG A 168 22.17 -51.44 -16.26
N GLN A 169 21.45 -52.55 -16.49
CA GLN A 169 20.02 -52.50 -16.86
C GLN A 169 19.10 -52.21 -15.66
N VAL A 170 19.35 -52.84 -14.52
CA VAL A 170 18.60 -52.60 -13.28
C VAL A 170 18.77 -51.15 -12.79
N GLY A 171 19.99 -50.61 -12.88
CA GLY A 171 20.27 -49.20 -12.59
C GLY A 171 19.50 -48.25 -13.52
N ALA A 172 19.37 -48.59 -14.81
CA ALA A 172 18.64 -47.78 -15.78
C ALA A 172 17.13 -47.75 -15.52
N VAL A 173 16.52 -48.87 -15.12
CA VAL A 173 15.07 -48.94 -14.82
C VAL A 173 14.73 -48.15 -13.54
N ILE A 174 15.58 -48.21 -12.52
CA ILE A 174 15.40 -47.44 -11.27
C ILE A 174 15.68 -45.94 -11.49
N CYS A 175 16.63 -45.59 -12.36
CA CYS A 175 16.93 -44.20 -12.68
C CYS A 175 15.97 -43.56 -13.70
N PHE A 176 15.17 -44.33 -14.43
CA PHE A 176 14.28 -43.79 -15.46
C PHE A 176 13.19 -42.85 -14.89
N PRO A 177 12.47 -43.21 -13.80
CA PRO A 177 11.50 -42.31 -13.19
C PRO A 177 12.14 -41.04 -12.62
N VAL A 178 13.32 -41.17 -12.01
CA VAL A 178 14.08 -40.05 -11.43
C VAL A 178 14.56 -39.10 -12.52
N ALA A 179 15.09 -39.63 -13.64
CA ALA A 179 15.53 -38.83 -14.78
C ALA A 179 14.37 -38.18 -15.54
N PHE A 180 13.24 -38.87 -15.66
CA PHE A 180 12.02 -38.34 -16.28
C PHE A 180 11.46 -37.15 -15.48
N LEU A 181 11.35 -37.27 -14.16
CA LEU A 181 10.92 -36.18 -13.27
C LEU A 181 11.88 -34.98 -13.32
N LEU A 182 13.20 -35.22 -13.29
CA LEU A 182 14.22 -34.15 -13.37
C LEU A 182 14.22 -33.45 -14.74
N ASN A 183 13.99 -34.20 -15.83
CA ASN A 183 13.93 -33.64 -17.18
C ASN A 183 12.70 -32.74 -17.37
N GLU A 184 11.53 -33.14 -16.85
CA GLU A 184 10.30 -32.35 -16.90
C GLU A 184 10.45 -31.02 -16.12
N HIS A 185 11.11 -31.05 -14.96
CA HIS A 185 11.44 -29.84 -14.19
C HIS A 185 12.40 -28.89 -14.93
N SER A 186 13.41 -29.45 -15.62
CA SER A 186 14.36 -28.64 -16.39
C SER A 186 13.69 -27.89 -17.55
N LYS A 187 12.73 -28.54 -18.25
CA LYS A 187 12.00 -27.92 -19.35
C LYS A 187 11.12 -26.76 -18.87
N ASN A 188 10.45 -26.91 -17.72
CA ASN A 188 9.62 -25.84 -17.17
C ASN A 188 10.44 -24.62 -16.71
N MET A 189 11.65 -24.82 -16.17
CA MET A 189 12.56 -23.73 -15.80
C MET A 189 13.19 -23.03 -17.02
N ILE A 190 13.49 -23.80 -18.08
CA ILE A 190 14.03 -23.26 -19.33
C ILE A 190 12.97 -22.45 -20.08
N ILE A 191 11.74 -22.94 -20.22
CA ILE A 191 10.64 -22.21 -20.90
C ILE A 191 10.35 -20.87 -20.20
N HIS A 192 10.35 -20.84 -18.86
CA HIS A 192 10.13 -19.61 -18.10
C HIS A 192 11.29 -18.59 -18.24
N THR A 193 12.50 -19.08 -18.51
CA THR A 193 13.69 -18.24 -18.78
C THR A 193 13.68 -17.72 -20.23
N TYR A 194 13.23 -18.51 -21.21
CA TYR A 194 13.07 -18.07 -22.61
C TYR A 194 11.90 -17.10 -22.80
N LEU A 195 10.76 -17.31 -22.12
CA LEU A 195 9.63 -16.35 -22.15
C LEU A 195 9.98 -14.99 -21.54
N HIS A 196 10.87 -14.96 -20.54
CA HIS A 196 11.36 -13.72 -19.94
C HIS A 196 12.38 -12.97 -20.83
N GLN A 197 13.06 -13.68 -21.75
CA GLN A 197 13.96 -13.06 -22.74
C GLN A 197 13.24 -12.62 -24.02
N LEU A 198 12.07 -13.18 -24.34
CA LEU A 198 11.30 -12.81 -25.53
C LEU A 198 10.39 -11.58 -25.34
N HIS A 199 10.21 -11.12 -24.09
CA HIS A 199 9.38 -9.97 -23.72
C HIS A 199 10.21 -8.77 -23.22
N LYS A 200 11.42 -8.61 -23.75
CA LYS A 200 12.29 -7.45 -23.56
C LYS A 200 12.84 -7.00 -24.90
#